data_AF-A0A543CW79-F1
#
_entry.id   AF-A0A543CW79-F1
#
_cell.length_a   1.000
_cell.length_b   1.000
_cell.length_c   1.000
_cell.angle_alpha   90.00
_cell.angle_beta   90.00
_cell.angle_gamma   90.00
#
_symmetry.space_group_name_H-M   'P 1'
#
loop_
_entity.id
_entity.type
_entity.pdbx_description
1 polymer ?
#
loop_
_entity_poly.entity_id
_entity_poly.type
_entity_poly.pdbx_seq_one_letter_code
_entity_poly.pdbx_strand_id
1 'polypeptide(L)'
;MWSGDLGKAVGSAVLALLVAGIAGCAHGDGGHPVSARISGKVEQSGGRYPGIHSPPRWIDVRVTDAARAPVGEESGNRSAFSIVLSKGDYQVSVRDEAGVCGRPQDVAVHSSKSIALGFFCPIK
;
A
#
# COMPACT_ATOMS: atom_id res chain seq x y z
N MET A 1 12.50 -64.10 -23.11
CA MET A 1 11.74 -62.91 -23.57
C MET A 1 12.51 -61.69 -23.11
N TRP A 2 12.91 -60.90 -24.10
CA TRP A 2 13.62 -59.62 -24.19
C TRP A 2 14.40 -59.02 -22.99
N SER A 3 15.69 -58.77 -23.27
CA SER A 3 16.56 -57.73 -22.71
C SER A 3 15.94 -56.33 -22.77
N GLY A 4 16.27 -55.49 -21.78
CA GLY A 4 16.00 -54.05 -21.81
C GLY A 4 17.24 -53.26 -21.43
N ASP A 5 17.99 -52.84 -22.44
CA ASP A 5 19.21 -52.05 -22.40
C ASP A 5 19.07 -50.71 -21.65
N LEU A 6 20.01 -50.48 -20.72
CA LEU A 6 20.48 -49.14 -20.38
C LEU A 6 21.29 -48.60 -21.57
N GLY A 7 20.78 -47.59 -22.27
CA GLY A 7 21.47 -47.01 -23.42
C GLY A 7 21.06 -45.57 -23.70
N LYS A 8 21.62 -44.66 -22.91
CA LYS A 8 21.53 -43.19 -23.01
C LYS A 8 21.84 -42.70 -24.44
N ALA A 9 20.81 -42.55 -25.27
CA ALA A 9 20.89 -41.84 -26.54
C ALA A 9 20.51 -40.37 -26.33
N VAL A 10 21.48 -39.58 -25.85
CA VAL A 10 21.50 -38.13 -26.04
C VAL A 10 21.86 -37.90 -27.50
N GLY A 11 20.85 -37.60 -28.33
CA GLY A 11 20.97 -37.43 -29.78
C GLY A 11 20.29 -36.14 -30.23
N SER A 12 21.12 -35.15 -30.53
CA SER A 12 20.81 -33.81 -31.00
C SER A 12 20.13 -33.77 -32.39
N ALA A 13 19.13 -32.88 -32.58
CA ALA A 13 18.68 -32.19 -33.81
C ALA A 13 17.16 -31.87 -33.71
N VAL A 14 16.78 -30.65 -33.30
CA VAL A 14 16.44 -29.50 -34.16
C VAL A 14 15.38 -29.80 -35.23
N LEU A 15 14.15 -29.33 -35.01
CA LEU A 15 13.34 -28.77 -36.09
C LEU A 15 12.52 -27.57 -35.58
N ALA A 16 12.67 -26.47 -36.32
CA ALA A 16 12.13 -25.14 -36.14
C ALA A 16 10.63 -25.07 -35.82
N LEU A 17 10.26 -24.17 -34.91
CA LEU A 17 9.13 -23.28 -35.18
C LEU A 17 9.59 -21.85 -34.95
N LEU A 18 9.65 -21.08 -36.04
CA LEU A 18 9.70 -19.63 -36.00
C LEU A 18 8.52 -19.12 -35.17
N VAL A 19 8.81 -18.47 -34.04
CA VAL A 19 7.91 -17.47 -33.49
C VAL A 19 8.54 -16.11 -33.77
N ALA A 20 8.44 -15.70 -35.04
CA ALA A 20 8.37 -14.29 -35.40
C ALA A 20 6.95 -13.79 -35.03
N GLY A 21 6.72 -13.67 -33.73
CA GLY A 21 5.54 -13.03 -33.18
C GLY A 21 5.90 -11.59 -32.87
N ILE A 22 5.38 -10.68 -33.69
CA ILE A 22 5.45 -9.24 -33.52
C ILE A 22 4.64 -8.90 -32.26
N ALA A 23 5.20 -9.15 -31.08
CA ALA A 23 4.68 -8.58 -29.85
C ALA A 23 5.13 -7.13 -29.88
N GLY A 24 4.17 -6.27 -30.26
CA GLY A 24 4.40 -4.86 -30.50
C GLY A 24 5.23 -4.24 -29.39
N CYS A 25 6.02 -3.23 -29.74
CA CYS A 25 6.47 -2.27 -28.77
C CYS A 25 5.21 -1.80 -28.03
N ALA A 26 4.96 -2.36 -26.85
CA ALA A 26 4.27 -1.63 -25.83
C ALA A 26 5.09 -0.35 -25.76
N HIS A 27 4.55 0.73 -26.34
CA HIS A 27 4.77 2.03 -25.76
C HIS A 27 4.33 1.82 -24.32
N GLY A 28 5.28 1.40 -23.48
CA GLY A 28 5.18 1.64 -22.08
C GLY A 28 4.94 3.12 -22.05
N ASP A 29 3.72 3.50 -21.70
CA ASP A 29 3.50 4.76 -21.05
C ASP A 29 4.63 4.86 -20.04
N GLY A 30 5.71 5.56 -20.42
CA GLY A 30 6.63 6.21 -19.51
C GLY A 30 5.88 7.33 -18.77
N GLY A 31 4.59 7.14 -18.51
CA GLY A 31 3.78 7.88 -17.61
C GLY A 31 4.42 7.66 -16.27
N HIS A 32 5.19 8.67 -15.87
CA HIS A 32 5.75 8.79 -14.54
C HIS A 32 4.74 8.21 -13.54
N PRO A 33 5.11 7.18 -12.77
CA PRO A 33 4.17 6.52 -11.87
C PRO A 33 3.55 7.59 -10.99
N VAL A 34 2.25 7.80 -11.17
CA VAL A 34 1.53 8.83 -10.43
C VAL A 34 1.59 8.43 -8.97
N SER A 35 2.29 9.24 -8.19
CA SER A 35 2.38 9.10 -6.75
C SER A 35 1.92 10.38 -6.09
N ALA A 36 1.10 10.25 -5.05
CA ALA A 36 0.63 11.35 -4.24
C ALA A 36 1.16 11.21 -2.82
N ARG A 37 1.59 12.33 -2.26
CA ARG A 37 1.86 12.41 -0.83
C ARG A 37 0.54 12.65 -0.10
N ILE A 38 0.21 11.74 0.79
CA ILE A 38 -0.86 11.87 1.76
C ILE A 38 -0.24 12.29 3.07
N SER A 39 -0.64 13.46 3.56
CA SER A 39 -0.25 13.92 4.88
C SER A 39 -1.49 14.05 5.74
N GLY A 40 -1.40 13.64 7.00
CA GLY A 40 -2.51 13.80 7.91
C GLY A 40 -2.09 14.43 9.22
N LYS A 41 -3.04 15.10 9.86
CA LYS A 41 -2.95 15.50 11.26
C LYS A 41 -4.01 14.76 12.05
N VAL A 42 -3.60 14.31 13.22
CA VAL A 42 -4.47 13.69 14.20
C VAL A 42 -4.75 14.75 15.25
N GLU A 43 -5.96 15.28 15.23
CA GLU A 43 -6.42 16.24 16.23
C GLU A 43 -7.23 15.51 17.31
N GLN A 44 -7.13 15.99 18.54
CA GLN A 44 -7.93 15.47 19.65
C GLN A 44 -8.93 16.54 20.02
N SER A 45 -10.20 16.32 19.67
CA SER A 45 -11.25 17.30 19.93
C SER A 45 -11.64 17.27 21.41
N GLY A 46 -11.26 18.32 22.14
CA GLY A 46 -12.03 18.83 23.27
C GLY A 46 -11.75 18.19 24.63
N GLY A 47 -10.88 18.82 25.41
CA GLY A 47 -10.85 18.62 26.86
C GLY A 47 -9.52 19.01 27.45
N ARG A 48 -9.52 20.04 28.29
CA ARG A 48 -8.48 20.20 29.31
C ARG A 48 -8.52 18.92 30.14
N TYR A 49 -7.59 17.99 29.94
CA TYR A 49 -7.54 16.72 30.67
C TYR A 49 -7.50 16.99 32.17
N PRO A 50 -8.57 16.75 32.95
CA PRO A 50 -8.47 16.74 34.40
C PRO A 50 -8.04 15.31 34.77
N GLY A 51 -6.76 15.01 34.61
CA GLY A 51 -6.16 13.78 35.18
C GLY A 51 -5.41 12.83 34.24
N ILE A 52 -5.43 13.01 32.91
CA ILE A 52 -4.54 12.25 32.00
C ILE A 52 -3.66 13.26 31.25
N HIS A 53 -2.51 13.58 31.82
CA HIS A 53 -1.58 14.58 31.31
C HIS A 53 -0.77 14.15 30.07
N SER A 54 -1.08 13.00 29.46
CA SER A 54 -0.22 12.40 28.44
C SER A 54 -0.99 12.22 27.13
N PRO A 55 -0.57 12.87 26.03
CA PRO A 55 -1.01 12.47 24.69
C PRO A 55 -0.72 10.97 24.47
N PRO A 56 -1.45 10.30 23.56
CA PRO A 56 -1.22 8.90 23.23
C PRO A 56 0.24 8.72 22.87
N ARG A 57 0.88 7.69 23.45
CA ARG A 57 2.33 7.49 23.32
C ARG A 57 2.74 7.12 21.90
N TRP A 58 1.78 6.67 21.10
CA TRP A 58 1.94 6.33 19.70
C TRP A 58 0.61 6.47 18.96
N ILE A 59 0.69 6.81 17.68
CA ILE A 59 -0.37 6.62 16.69
C ILE A 59 0.12 5.59 15.67
N ASP A 60 -0.81 4.81 15.14
CA ASP A 60 -0.58 3.85 14.08
C ASP A 60 -1.48 4.16 12.89
N VAL A 61 -0.88 4.39 11.73
CA VAL A 61 -1.55 4.76 10.49
C VAL A 61 -1.49 3.57 9.56
N ARG A 62 -2.64 2.96 9.31
CA ARG A 62 -2.77 1.82 8.41
C ARG A 62 -3.48 2.22 7.13
N VAL A 63 -2.82 1.94 6.01
CA VAL A 63 -3.35 2.12 4.66
C VAL A 63 -3.64 0.76 4.05
N THR A 64 -4.85 0.58 3.54
CA THR A 64 -5.24 -0.61 2.79
C THR A 64 -5.73 -0.25 1.39
N ASP A 65 -5.52 -1.11 0.41
CA ASP A 65 -6.10 -0.96 -0.92
C ASP A 65 -7.59 -1.36 -0.98
N ALA A 66 -8.18 -1.30 -2.17
CA ALA A 66 -9.56 -1.73 -2.43
C ALA A 66 -9.84 -3.21 -2.08
N ALA A 67 -8.82 -4.09 -2.11
CA ALA A 67 -8.92 -5.48 -1.68
C ALA A 67 -8.72 -5.65 -0.16
N ARG A 68 -8.59 -4.54 0.58
CA ARG A 68 -8.25 -4.48 2.01
C ARG A 68 -6.89 -5.08 2.35
N ALA A 69 -6.01 -5.23 1.36
CA ALA A 69 -4.64 -5.66 1.60
C ALA A 69 -3.85 -4.48 2.20
N PRO A 70 -3.04 -4.71 3.25
CA PRO A 70 -2.19 -3.67 3.81
C PRO A 70 -1.12 -3.26 2.78
N VAL A 71 -1.10 -1.97 2.44
CA VAL A 71 -0.12 -1.41 1.49
C VAL A 71 0.94 -0.54 2.18
N GLY A 72 0.65 -0.09 3.40
CA GLY A 72 1.58 0.69 4.21
C GLY A 72 1.08 0.82 5.64
N GLU A 73 2.02 0.83 6.56
CA GLU A 73 1.79 1.08 7.98
C GLU A 73 2.86 2.06 8.48
N GLU A 74 2.45 3.13 9.14
CA GLU A 74 3.35 4.10 9.75
C GLU A 74 2.95 4.31 11.21
N SER A 75 3.82 3.88 12.12
CA SER A 75 3.66 4.08 13.56
C SER A 75 4.61 5.16 14.06
N GLY A 76 4.12 6.12 14.85
CA GLY A 76 4.94 7.22 15.36
C GLY A 76 4.35 7.92 16.58
N ASN A 77 5.21 8.58 17.35
CA ASN A 77 4.82 9.39 18.52
C ASN A 77 4.49 10.85 18.13
N ARG A 78 3.96 11.07 16.91
CA ARG A 78 3.69 12.40 16.37
C ARG A 78 2.23 12.45 15.95
N SER A 79 1.54 13.55 16.22
CA SER A 79 0.16 13.80 15.78
C SER A 79 0.05 14.06 14.26
N ALA A 80 1.02 13.62 13.46
CA ALA A 80 1.05 13.82 12.03
C ALA A 80 1.82 12.68 11.33
N PHE A 81 1.41 12.35 10.11
CA PHE A 81 2.02 11.32 9.27
C PHE A 81 2.16 11.80 7.82
N SER A 82 3.03 11.15 7.05
CA SER A 82 3.24 11.49 5.63
C SER A 82 3.65 10.27 4.81
N ILE A 83 2.69 9.69 4.09
CA ILE A 83 2.87 8.48 3.28
C ILE A 83 2.78 8.84 1.79
N VAL A 84 3.61 8.22 0.95
CA VAL A 84 3.52 8.35 -0.51
C VAL A 84 2.84 7.10 -1.06
N LEU A 85 1.70 7.27 -1.75
CA LEU A 85 0.97 6.19 -2.39
C LEU A 85 1.00 6.33 -3.90
N SER A 86 0.99 5.20 -4.60
CA SER A 86 0.82 5.12 -6.05
C SER A 86 -0.64 5.37 -6.46
N LYS A 87 -0.91 5.39 -7.77
CA LYS A 87 -2.26 5.50 -8.31
C LYS A 87 -3.14 4.34 -7.84
N GLY A 88 -4.27 4.64 -7.23
CA GLY A 88 -5.22 3.63 -6.74
C GLY A 88 -6.25 4.19 -5.77
N ASP A 89 -7.15 3.32 -5.35
CA ASP A 89 -8.14 3.61 -4.31
C ASP A 89 -7.71 2.95 -3.01
N TYR A 90 -7.67 3.76 -1.95
CA TYR A 90 -7.16 3.36 -0.64
C TYR A 90 -8.12 3.72 0.46
N GLN A 91 -8.03 3.01 1.57
CA GLN A 91 -8.64 3.38 2.82
C GLN A 91 -7.53 3.64 3.84
N VAL A 92 -7.57 4.81 4.46
CA VAL A 92 -6.64 5.22 5.50
C VAL A 92 -7.36 5.18 6.84
N SER A 93 -6.81 4.43 7.79
CA SER A 93 -7.30 4.36 9.16
C SER A 93 -6.18 4.73 10.12
N VAL A 94 -6.51 5.50 11.15
CA VAL A 94 -5.57 5.87 12.21
C VAL A 94 -6.04 5.21 13.50
N ARG A 95 -5.11 4.72 14.30
CA ARG A 95 -5.35 4.07 15.58
C ARG A 95 -4.42 4.63 16.64
N ASP A 96 -4.87 4.60 17.87
CA ASP A 96 -4.07 4.88 19.06
C ASP A 96 -4.30 3.77 20.11
N GLU A 97 -3.82 3.99 21.34
CA GLU A 97 -4.01 3.08 22.47
C GLU A 97 -5.49 2.88 22.85
N ALA A 98 -6.35 3.86 22.58
CA ALA A 98 -7.77 3.82 22.91
C ALA A 98 -8.61 3.10 21.84
N GLY A 99 -8.13 3.04 20.59
CA GLY A 99 -8.76 2.33 19.48
C GLY A 99 -8.59 3.04 18.14
N VAL A 100 -9.60 2.95 17.27
CA VAL A 100 -9.58 3.64 15.97
C VAL A 100 -9.95 5.11 16.16
N CYS A 101 -9.12 6.00 15.61
CA CYS A 101 -9.33 7.44 15.60
C CYS A 101 -10.29 7.83 14.47
N GLY A 102 -11.54 8.10 14.82
CA GLY A 102 -12.56 8.56 13.89
C GLY A 102 -12.97 7.47 12.91
N ARG A 103 -13.61 7.87 11.82
CA ARG A 103 -14.00 6.95 10.74
C ARG A 103 -12.82 6.78 9.76
N PRO A 104 -12.55 5.57 9.24
CA PRO A 104 -11.64 5.40 8.12
C PRO A 104 -12.03 6.31 6.96
N GLN A 105 -11.03 6.87 6.28
CA GLN A 105 -11.25 7.79 5.16
C GLN A 105 -10.83 7.11 3.86
N ASP A 106 -11.71 7.13 2.88
CA ASP A 106 -11.43 6.63 1.53
C ASP A 106 -10.70 7.73 0.73
N VAL A 107 -9.63 7.34 0.05
CA VAL A 107 -8.74 8.24 -0.69
C VAL A 107 -8.46 7.67 -2.07
N ALA A 108 -8.84 8.43 -3.09
CA ALA A 108 -8.56 8.10 -4.48
C ALA A 108 -7.34 8.88 -4.99
N VAL A 109 -6.25 8.17 -5.27
CA VAL A 109 -5.04 8.74 -5.87
C VAL A 109 -5.13 8.57 -7.39
N HIS A 110 -5.58 9.63 -8.07
CA HIS A 110 -5.64 9.68 -9.54
C HIS A 110 -4.68 10.72 -10.16
N SER A 111 -4.08 11.57 -9.33
CA SER A 111 -3.11 12.59 -9.73
C SER A 111 -2.00 12.70 -8.67
N SER A 112 -0.91 13.40 -8.97
CA SER A 112 0.19 13.66 -8.02
C SER A 112 -0.13 14.76 -7.00
N LYS A 113 -1.38 15.26 -6.98
CA LYS A 113 -1.82 16.28 -6.02
C LYS A 113 -1.73 15.74 -4.60
N SER A 114 -1.11 16.50 -3.69
CA SER A 114 -1.07 16.14 -2.27
C SER A 114 -2.46 16.16 -1.65
N ILE A 115 -2.74 15.19 -0.78
CA ILE A 115 -4.02 15.02 -0.12
C ILE A 115 -3.80 15.20 1.39
N ALA A 116 -4.57 16.10 2.00
CA ALA A 116 -4.53 16.34 3.43
C ALA A 116 -5.70 15.62 4.11
N LEU A 117 -5.42 14.84 5.14
CA LEU A 117 -6.43 14.12 5.92
C LEU A 117 -6.45 14.61 7.38
N GLY A 118 -7.64 14.78 7.94
CA GLY A 118 -7.82 15.09 9.35
C GLY A 118 -8.49 13.92 10.06
N PHE A 119 -7.88 13.41 11.14
CA PHE A 119 -8.47 12.37 11.97
C PHE A 119 -8.70 12.90 13.39
N PHE A 120 -9.80 12.47 14.00
CA PHE A 120 -10.16 12.82 15.37
C PHE A 120 -10.23 11.56 16.23
N CYS A 121 -9.38 11.46 17.26
CA CYS A 121 -9.47 10.36 18.21
C CYS A 121 -10.49 10.71 19.31
N PRO A 122 -11.50 9.86 19.57
CA PRO A 122 -12.42 10.06 20.68
C PRO A 122 -11.70 9.87 22.02
N ILE A 123 -11.94 10.76 22.98
CA ILE A 123 -11.47 10.60 24.36
C ILE A 123 -12.38 9.56 25.03
N LYS A 124 -11.79 8.53 25.66
CA LYS A 124 -12.51 7.68 26.61
C LYS A 124 -12.49 8.28 28.00
#